data_AF-A0A9D2RLG8-F1
#
_entry.id   AF-A0A9D2RLG8-F1
#
_cell.length_a   1.000
_cell.length_b   1.000
_cell.length_c   1.000
_cell.angle_alpha   90.00
_cell.angle_beta   90.00
_cell.angle_gamma   90.00
#
_symmetry.space_group_name_H-M   'P 1'
#
loop_
_entity.id
_entity.type
_entity.pdbx_description
1 polymer ?
#
loop_
_entity_poly.entity_id
_entity_poly.type
_entity_poly.pdbx_seq_one_letter_code
_entity_poly.pdbx_strand_id
1 'polypeptide(L)' 'QDHDLETMYLDSFLKLACLDGEDISQTYMALKEMGEKHHVNFVISISMDADELPDCVKGDVIISL' A
#
# COMPACT_ATOMS: atom_id res chain seq x y z
N GLN A 1 -23.18 -8.54 13.53
CA GLN A 1 -23.10 -7.17 12.98
C GLN A 1 -21.63 -6.90 13.01
N ASP A 2 -20.95 -7.26 11.93
CA ASP A 2 -19.50 -7.16 11.80
C ASP A 2 -19.33 -6.47 10.46
N HIS A 3 -19.27 -5.14 10.54
CA HIS A 3 -18.91 -4.29 9.41
C HIS A 3 -17.39 -4.17 9.42
N ASP A 4 -16.69 -5.29 9.23
CA ASP A 4 -15.28 -5.25 8.91
C ASP A 4 -15.17 -4.62 7.53
N LEU A 5 -14.62 -3.42 7.47
CA LEU A 5 -14.25 -2.79 6.21
C LEU A 5 -13.07 -3.59 5.65
N GLU A 6 -13.36 -4.72 4.99
CA GLU A 6 -12.40 -5.79 4.73
C GLU A 6 -11.30 -5.35 3.74
N THR A 7 -11.53 -4.32 2.92
CA THR A 7 -10.55 -3.82 1.96
C THR A 7 -10.68 -2.33 1.68
N MET A 8 -9.59 -1.58 1.87
CA MET A 8 -9.45 -0.18 1.47
C MET A 8 -8.62 -0.07 0.18
N TYR A 9 -9.17 0.61 -0.82
CA TYR A 9 -8.49 0.90 -2.09
C TYR A 9 -7.92 2.31 -2.07
N LEU A 10 -6.61 2.41 -2.17
CA LEU A 10 -5.85 3.65 -2.25
C LEU A 10 -5.42 3.84 -3.70
N ASP A 11 -6.18 4.63 -4.46
CA ASP A 11 -5.76 5.05 -5.79
C ASP A 11 -4.61 6.06 -5.71
N SER A 12 -3.65 5.99 -6.63
CA SER A 12 -2.56 6.96 -6.74
C SER A 12 -1.83 7.19 -5.41
N PHE A 13 -1.50 6.11 -4.69
CA PHE A 13 -0.98 6.21 -3.32
C PHE A 13 0.32 7.00 -3.22
N LEU A 14 1.21 6.86 -4.20
CA LEU A 14 2.43 7.67 -4.31
C LEU A 14 2.11 9.17 -4.21
N LYS A 15 1.04 9.59 -4.90
CA LYS A 15 0.58 10.98 -4.91
C LYS A 15 -0.11 11.38 -3.60
N LEU A 16 -0.92 10.49 -3.03
CA LEU A 16 -1.60 10.73 -1.74
C LEU A 16 -0.61 10.86 -0.58
N ALA A 17 0.38 9.98 -0.54
CA ALA A 17 1.40 9.96 0.49
C ALA A 17 2.56 10.93 0.20
N CYS A 18 2.52 11.62 -0.96
CA CYS A 18 3.59 12.50 -1.42
C CYS A 18 4.95 11.81 -1.50
N LEU A 19 4.95 10.51 -1.84
CA LEU A 19 6.13 9.66 -1.98
C LEU A 19 6.57 9.56 -3.44
N ASP A 20 6.21 10.54 -4.27
CA ASP A 20 6.60 10.62 -5.67
C ASP A 20 8.13 10.83 -5.74
N GLY A 21 8.86 9.74 -6.00
CA GLY A 21 10.33 9.73 -5.94
C GLY A 21 10.94 9.62 -4.53
N GLU A 22 10.13 9.30 -3.52
CA GLU A 22 10.57 9.09 -2.14
C GLU A 22 10.36 7.63 -1.68
N ASP A 23 10.96 7.27 -0.55
CA ASP A 23 10.99 5.89 -0.08
C ASP A 23 9.64 5.47 0.54
N ILE A 24 8.89 4.62 -0.16
CA ILE A 24 7.57 4.18 0.30
C ILE A 24 7.62 3.15 1.43
N SER A 25 8.81 2.64 1.76
CA SER A 25 8.98 1.56 2.75
C SER A 25 8.39 1.91 4.10
N GLN A 26 8.61 3.14 4.58
CA GLN A 26 8.11 3.57 5.90
C GLN A 26 6.58 3.61 5.93
N THR A 27 5.97 4.19 4.90
CA THR A 27 4.52 4.35 4.82
C THR A 27 3.84 3.01 4.59
N TYR A 28 4.43 2.15 3.77
CA TYR A 28 3.97 0.78 3.58
C TYR A 28 4.03 -0.04 4.87
N MET A 29 5.13 0.06 5.64
CA MET A 29 5.26 -0.65 6.91
C MET A 29 4.23 -0.20 7.94
N ALA A 30 3.94 1.12 8.01
CA ALA A 30 2.87 1.66 8.84
C ALA A 30 1.48 1.18 8.40
N LEU A 31 1.22 1.12 7.08
CA LEU A 31 -0.02 0.56 6.53
C LEU A 31 -0.18 -0.92 6.84
N LYS A 32 0.91 -1.70 6.78
CA LYS A 32 0.92 -3.12 7.12
C LYS A 32 0.59 -3.33 8.59
N GLU A 33 1.22 -2.58 9.49
CA GLU A 33 0.94 -2.63 10.93
C GLU A 33 -0.50 -2.19 11.25
N MET A 34 -1.00 -1.14 10.59
CA MET A 34 -2.41 -0.74 10.73
C MET A 34 -3.35 -1.80 10.17
N GLY A 35 -3.02 -2.41 9.03
CA GLY A 35 -3.82 -3.45 8.38
C GLY A 35 -3.96 -4.68 9.26
N GLU A 36 -2.87 -5.15 9.85
CA GLU A 36 -2.90 -6.26 10.80
C GLU A 36 -3.70 -5.91 12.06
N LYS A 37 -3.49 -4.71 12.62
CA LYS A 37 -4.16 -4.28 13.85
C LYS A 37 -5.66 -4.05 13.69
N HIS A 38 -6.06 -3.56 12.53
CA HIS A 38 -7.46 -3.26 12.20
C HIS A 38 -8.13 -4.36 11.39
N HIS A 39 -7.41 -5.42 11.03
CA HIS A 39 -7.89 -6.51 10.17
C HIS A 39 -8.43 -5.99 8.82
N VAL A 40 -7.77 -4.96 8.28
CA VAL A 40 -8.13 -4.31 7.01
C VAL A 40 -7.10 -4.64 5.95
N ASN A 41 -7.57 -5.05 4.77
CA ASN A 41 -6.70 -5.24 3.62
C ASN A 41 -6.50 -3.91 2.88
N PHE A 42 -5.26 -3.51 2.61
CA PHE A 42 -4.97 -2.28 1.87
C PHE A 42 -4.53 -2.63 0.45
N VAL A 43 -5.34 -2.25 -0.54
CA VAL A 43 -5.00 -2.36 -1.96
C VAL A 43 -4.50 -1.00 -2.42
N ILE A 44 -3.24 -0.96 -2.84
CA ILE A 44 -2.55 0.28 -3.17
C ILE A 44 -2.27 0.31 -4.67
N SER A 45 -2.84 1.30 -5.36
CA SER A 45 -2.52 1.58 -6.75
C SER A 45 -1.35 2.55 -6.82
N ILE A 46 -0.31 2.15 -7.52
CA ILE A 46 0.92 2.91 -7.69
C ILE A 46 1.23 3.00 -9.18
N SER A 47 1.42 4.22 -9.68
CA SER A 47 1.77 4.49 -11.07
C SER A 47 3.29 4.52 -11.27
N MET A 48 4.01 3.61 -10.61
CA MET A 48 5.45 3.39 -10.77
C MET A 48 5.69 1.92 -11.07
N ASP A 49 6.77 1.65 -11.80
CA ASP A 49 7.19 0.29 -12.12
C ASP A 49 7.50 -0.49 -10.85
N ALA A 50 7.15 -1.77 -10.83
CA ALA A 50 7.49 -2.67 -9.74
C ALA A 50 9.01 -2.73 -9.49
N ASP A 51 9.83 -2.37 -10.48
CA ASP A 51 11.29 -2.30 -10.35
C ASP A 51 11.78 -1.12 -9.50
N GLU A 52 11.05 0.01 -9.50
CA GLU A 52 11.38 1.21 -8.72
C GLU A 52 10.88 1.14 -7.27
N LEU A 53 10.01 0.17 -6.96
CA LEU A 53 9.56 -0.03 -5.59
C LEU A 53 10.66 -0.65 -4.73
N PRO A 54 10.70 -0.36 -3.43
CA PRO A 54 11.56 -1.08 -2.51
C PRO A 54 11.11 -2.55 -2.37
N ASP A 55 12.06 -3.47 -2.14
CA ASP A 55 11.82 -4.92 -2.00
C ASP A 55 10.73 -5.27 -0.98
N CYS A 56 10.59 -4.44 0.05
CA CYS A 56 9.58 -4.59 1.10
C CYS A 56 8.13 -4.48 0.57
N VAL A 57 7.92 -3.73 -0.52
CA VAL A 57 6.63 -3.59 -1.17
C VAL A 57 6.50 -4.58 -2.32
N LYS A 58 7.57 -4.81 -3.10
CA LYS A 58 7.58 -5.78 -4.22
C LYS A 58 7.07 -7.17 -3.82
N GLY A 59 7.38 -7.61 -2.60
CA GLY A 59 6.93 -8.91 -2.08
C GLY A 59 5.42 -9.03 -1.85
N ASP A 60 4.73 -7.89 -1.70
CA ASP A 60 3.30 -7.80 -1.42
C ASP A 60 2.52 -7.09 -2.57
N VAL A 61 3.16 -6.88 -3.73
CA VAL A 61 2.48 -6.37 -4.94
C VAL A 61 1.59 -7.48 -5.51
N ILE A 62 0.27 -7.28 -5.43
CA ILE A 62 -0.73 -8.27 -5.88
C ILE A 62 -1.16 -8.03 -7.34
N ILE A 63 -1.20 -6.75 -7.78
CA ILE A 63 -1.61 -6.35 -9.13
C ILE A 63 -0.82 -5.09 -9.55
N SER A 64 -0.16 -5.14 -10.71
CA SER A 64 0.40 -3.98 -11.40
C SER A 64 -0.33 -3.81 -12.74
N LEU A 65 -0.80 -2.59 -13.05
CA LEU A 65 -1.53 -2.23 -14.26
C LEU A 65 -0.64 -1.42 -15.22
#